data_AF-A0A8S3J6Y1-F1
#
_entry.id   AF-A0A8S3J6Y1-F1
#
_cell.length_a   1.000
_cell.length_b   1.000
_cell.length_c   1.000
_cell.angle_alpha   90.00
_cell.angle_beta   90.00
_cell.angle_gamma   90.00
#
_symmetry.space_group_name_H-M   'P 1'
#
loop_
_entity.id
_entity.type
_entity.pdbx_description
1 polymer ?
#
loop_
_entity_poly.entity_id
_entity_poly.type
_entity_poly.pdbx_seq_one_letter_code
_entity_poly.pdbx_strand_id
1 'polypeptide(L)'
;MMFSVNIISTVLTFTSLALSGTLFECLSFMQRHHLFVIHVLATSVCSSIGQLFIFSTIEEFGPVIFTIIMTMRQALSILLSCLFYGHQLSWISVVGINVAFLAIFIHAFIQFKRSKQLNSSTV
;
A
#
# COMPACT_ATOMS: atom_id res chain seq x y z
N MET A 1 -1.72 -19.58 2.75
CA MET A 1 -1.09 -18.33 3.23
C MET A 1 -2.12 -17.19 3.43
N MET A 2 -2.92 -16.80 2.42
CA MET A 2 -3.89 -15.68 2.56
C MET A 2 -4.91 -15.83 3.70
N PHE A 3 -5.50 -17.01 3.89
CA PHE A 3 -6.52 -17.23 4.93
C PHE A 3 -6.00 -16.93 6.35
N SER A 4 -4.79 -17.41 6.66
CA SER A 4 -4.16 -17.18 7.97
C SER A 4 -3.87 -15.70 8.21
N VAL A 5 -3.38 -14.97 7.20
CA VAL A 5 -3.09 -13.53 7.30
C VAL A 5 -4.37 -12.73 7.54
N ASN A 6 -5.46 -13.05 6.83
CA ASN A 6 -6.73 -12.35 7.00
C ASN A 6 -7.40 -12.65 8.34
N ILE A 7 -7.29 -13.89 8.86
CA ILE A 7 -7.78 -14.23 10.21
C ILE A 7 -7.03 -13.45 11.28
N ILE A 8 -5.69 -13.49 11.24
CA ILE A 8 -4.87 -12.82 12.24
C ILE A 8 -5.13 -11.31 12.21
N SER A 9 -5.23 -10.72 11.01
CA SER A 9 -5.53 -9.29 10.84
C SER A 9 -6.91 -8.91 11.39
N THR A 10 -7.92 -9.76 11.18
CA THR A 10 -9.27 -9.53 11.70
C THR A 10 -9.30 -9.59 13.22
N VAL A 11 -8.65 -10.59 13.83
CA VAL A 11 -8.57 -10.72 15.30
C VAL A 11 -7.84 -9.52 15.90
N LEU A 12 -6.69 -9.12 15.35
CA LEU A 12 -5.92 -7.98 15.85
C LEU A 12 -6.70 -6.66 15.72
N THR A 13 -7.36 -6.43 14.58
CA THR A 13 -8.14 -5.21 14.35
C THR A 13 -9.35 -5.14 15.27
N PHE A 14 -10.05 -6.27 15.46
CA PHE A 14 -11.19 -6.35 16.37
C PHE A 14 -10.78 -6.09 17.81
N THR A 15 -9.72 -6.74 18.29
CA THR A 15 -9.19 -6.52 19.64
C THR A 15 -8.71 -5.08 19.84
N SER A 16 -8.02 -4.48 18.86
CA SER A 16 -7.61 -3.08 18.93
C SER A 16 -8.81 -2.15 19.07
N LEU A 17 -9.87 -2.38 18.29
CA LEU A 17 -11.06 -1.54 18.32
C LEU A 17 -11.88 -1.73 19.60
N ALA A 18 -11.88 -2.94 20.16
CA ALA A 18 -12.47 -3.25 21.46
C ALA A 18 -11.73 -2.55 22.61
N LEU A 19 -10.39 -2.55 22.60
CA LEU A 19 -9.58 -1.86 23.61
C LEU A 19 -9.71 -0.33 23.54
N SER A 20 -9.89 0.24 22.33
CA SER A 20 -10.10 1.68 22.16
C SER A 20 -11.50 2.16 22.56
N GLY A 21 -12.47 1.26 22.78
CA GLY A 21 -13.84 1.61 23.16
C GLY A 21 -14.69 2.27 22.07
N THR A 22 -14.12 2.51 20.88
CA THR A 22 -14.78 3.23 19.77
C THR A 22 -15.70 2.36 18.92
N LEU A 23 -15.78 1.05 19.20
CA LEU A 23 -16.64 0.09 18.48
C LEU A 23 -18.10 0.55 18.40
N PHE A 24 -18.69 0.95 19.52
CA PHE A 24 -20.09 1.36 19.60
C PHE A 24 -20.35 2.69 18.88
N GLU A 25 -19.40 3.64 18.97
CA GLU A 25 -19.48 4.91 18.26
C GLU A 25 -19.48 4.71 16.75
N CYS A 26 -18.55 3.89 16.24
CA CYS A 26 -18.47 3.52 14.83
C CYS A 26 -19.76 2.84 14.34
N LEU A 27 -20.34 1.93 15.13
CA LEU A 27 -21.59 1.26 14.78
C LEU A 27 -22.76 2.25 14.67
N SER A 28 -22.85 3.18 15.63
CA SER A 28 -23.90 4.20 15.65
C SER A 28 -23.76 5.21 14.52
N PHE A 29 -22.53 5.50 14.07
CA PHE A 29 -22.25 6.35 12.90
C PHE A 29 -22.66 5.64 11.60
N MET A 30 -22.36 4.35 11.52
CA MET A 30 -22.69 3.51 10.38
C MET A 30 -24.21 3.41 10.16
N GLN A 31 -25.00 3.31 11.23
CA GLN A 31 -26.47 3.32 11.15
C GLN A 31 -27.05 4.67 10.74
N ARG A 32 -26.37 5.78 11.07
CA ARG A 32 -26.81 7.14 10.72
C ARG A 32 -26.47 7.52 9.28
N HIS A 33 -25.37 7.00 8.73
CA HIS A 33 -24.88 7.33 7.39
C HIS A 33 -24.80 6.10 6.47
N HIS A 34 -25.90 5.78 5.81
CA HIS A 34 -25.98 4.65 4.86
C HIS A 34 -25.01 4.77 3.67
N LEU A 35 -24.70 5.99 3.21
CA LEU A 35 -23.69 6.22 2.16
C LEU A 35 -22.28 5.79 2.61
N PHE A 36 -21.94 5.97 3.88
CA PHE A 36 -20.66 5.52 4.44
C PHE A 36 -20.53 4.00 4.36
N VAL A 37 -21.61 3.26 4.63
CA VAL A 37 -21.65 1.78 4.49
C VAL A 37 -21.31 1.37 3.07
N ILE A 38 -21.90 2.03 2.08
CA ILE A 38 -21.66 1.72 0.66
C ILE A 38 -20.19 1.98 0.30
N HIS A 39 -19.61 3.10 0.73
CA HIS A 39 -18.19 3.37 0.50
C HIS A 39 -17.26 2.35 1.15
N VAL A 40 -17.57 1.93 2.39
CA VAL A 40 -16.81 0.90 3.10
C VAL A 40 -16.90 -0.45 2.39
N LEU A 41 -18.10 -0.86 1.97
CA LEU A 41 -18.29 -2.11 1.24
C LEU A 41 -17.60 -2.10 -0.12
N ALA A 42 -17.75 -1.01 -0.89
CA ALA A 42 -17.08 -0.86 -2.18
C ALA A 42 -15.54 -0.93 -2.03
N THR A 43 -15.00 -0.24 -1.02
CA THR A 43 -13.56 -0.27 -0.71
C THR A 43 -13.11 -1.65 -0.25
N SER A 44 -13.93 -2.36 0.53
CA SER A 44 -13.64 -3.72 1.00
C SER A 44 -13.59 -4.72 -0.17
N VAL A 45 -14.57 -4.67 -1.07
CA VAL A 45 -14.60 -5.52 -2.29
C VAL A 45 -13.39 -5.22 -3.17
N CYS A 46 -13.12 -3.95 -3.44
CA CYS A 46 -11.95 -3.54 -4.21
C CYS A 46 -10.64 -4.01 -3.57
N SER A 47 -10.52 -3.90 -2.24
CA SER A 47 -9.35 -4.36 -1.48
C SER A 47 -9.20 -5.87 -1.54
N SER A 48 -10.29 -6.63 -1.41
CA SER A 48 -10.27 -8.09 -1.50
C SER A 48 -9.80 -8.57 -2.88
N ILE A 49 -10.31 -7.96 -3.95
CA ILE A 49 -9.86 -8.22 -5.32
C ILE A 49 -8.37 -7.88 -5.47
N GLY A 50 -7.94 -6.71 -4.97
CA GLY A 50 -6.53 -6.31 -4.98
C GLY A 50 -5.62 -7.31 -4.26
N GLN A 51 -6.05 -7.83 -3.11
CA GLN A 51 -5.31 -8.86 -2.38
C GLN A 51 -5.15 -10.17 -3.16
N LEU A 52 -6.15 -10.57 -3.95
CA LEU A 52 -6.02 -11.72 -4.85
C LEU A 52 -4.93 -11.48 -5.91
N PHE A 53 -4.93 -10.32 -6.57
CA PHE A 53 -3.90 -9.96 -7.54
C PHE A 53 -2.49 -9.92 -6.94
N ILE A 54 -2.36 -9.38 -5.72
CA ILE A 54 -1.09 -9.36 -4.98
C ILE A 54 -0.58 -10.79 -4.77
N PHE A 55 -1.45 -11.68 -4.30
CA PHE A 55 -1.07 -13.06 -4.03
C PHE A 55 -0.66 -13.79 -5.31
N SER A 56 -1.46 -13.68 -6.39
CA SER A 56 -1.13 -14.27 -7.70
C SER A 56 0.20 -13.75 -8.24
N THR A 57 0.49 -12.46 -8.08
CA THR A 57 1.78 -11.87 -8.52
C THR A 57 2.96 -12.42 -7.73
N ILE A 58 2.81 -12.60 -6.42
CA ILE A 58 3.87 -13.15 -5.56
C ILE A 58 4.11 -14.62 -5.88
N GLU A 59 3.05 -15.38 -6.18
CA GLU A 59 3.17 -16.81 -6.51
C GLU A 59 3.92 -17.02 -7.83
N GLU A 60 3.70 -16.17 -8.83
CA GLU A 60 4.30 -16.32 -10.16
C GLU A 60 5.66 -15.62 -10.33
N PHE A 61 5.83 -14.40 -9.80
CA PHE A 61 7.04 -13.59 -9.96
C PHE A 61 7.89 -13.45 -8.69
N GLY A 62 7.41 -14.00 -7.58
CA GLY A 62 8.06 -13.87 -6.29
C GLY A 62 7.83 -12.51 -5.60
N PRO A 63 8.20 -12.41 -4.31
CA PRO A 63 7.95 -11.24 -3.48
C PRO A 63 8.79 -10.01 -3.85
N VAL A 64 9.92 -10.20 -4.53
CA VAL A 64 10.81 -9.09 -4.88
C VAL A 64 10.26 -8.27 -6.04
N ILE A 65 9.75 -8.93 -7.09
CA ILE A 65 9.10 -8.25 -8.21
C ILE A 65 7.84 -7.52 -7.73
N PHE A 66 7.05 -8.16 -6.86
CA PHE A 66 5.91 -7.51 -6.21
C PHE A 66 6.31 -6.21 -5.49
N THR A 67 7.39 -6.25 -4.71
CA THR A 67 7.89 -5.06 -4.00
C THR A 67 8.30 -3.95 -4.96
N ILE A 68 8.95 -4.27 -6.08
CA ILE A 68 9.34 -3.31 -7.10
C ILE A 68 8.11 -2.69 -7.78
N ILE A 69 7.10 -3.49 -8.11
CA ILE A 69 5.84 -2.99 -8.69
C ILE A 69 5.15 -2.01 -7.73
N MET A 70 5.11 -2.34 -6.44
CA MET A 70 4.50 -1.49 -5.41
C MET A 70 5.25 -0.16 -5.22
N THR A 71 6.58 -0.18 -5.21
CA THR A 71 7.38 1.05 -5.09
C THR A 71 7.24 1.93 -6.32
N MET A 72 7.20 1.35 -7.52
CA MET A 72 6.98 2.09 -8.76
C MET A 72 5.59 2.75 -8.80
N ARG A 73 4.54 2.02 -8.39
CA ARG A 73 3.19 2.59 -8.27
C ARG A 73 3.17 3.80 -7.33
N GLN A 74 3.82 3.69 -6.18
CA GLN A 74 3.87 4.77 -5.20
C GLN A 74 4.67 5.98 -5.72
N ALA A 75 5.77 5.72 -6.43
CA ALA A 75 6.60 6.74 -7.06
C ALA A 75 5.86 7.52 -8.15
N LEU A 76 5.15 6.81 -9.04
CA LEU A 76 4.34 7.43 -10.08
C LEU A 76 3.22 8.29 -9.50
N SER A 77 2.60 7.84 -8.41
CA SER A 77 1.56 8.61 -7.72
C SER A 77 2.12 9.90 -7.11
N ILE A 78 3.32 9.84 -6.52
CA ILE A 78 4.03 11.04 -6.03
C ILE A 78 4.37 11.99 -7.19
N LEU A 79 4.92 11.47 -8.30
CA LEU A 79 5.24 12.27 -9.49
C LEU A 79 3.99 12.98 -10.04
N LEU A 80 2.90 12.22 -10.24
CA LEU A 80 1.64 12.74 -10.76
C LEU A 80 1.02 13.77 -9.81
N SER A 81 1.08 13.54 -8.50
CA SER A 81 0.62 14.51 -7.50
C SER A 81 1.38 15.82 -7.60
N CYS A 82 2.71 15.77 -7.71
CA CYS A 82 3.54 16.97 -7.89
C CYS A 82 3.23 17.72 -9.20
N LEU A 83 2.95 17.01 -10.29
CA LEU A 83 2.59 17.61 -11.58
C LEU A 83 1.19 18.25 -11.55
N PHE A 84 0.18 17.57 -10.98
CA PHE A 84 -1.21 18.02 -10.99
C PHE A 84 -1.50 19.13 -9.97
N TYR A 85 -0.90 19.10 -8.78
CA TYR A 85 -1.23 20.06 -7.73
C TYR A 85 -0.63 21.46 -7.94
N GLY A 86 0.22 21.66 -8.95
CA GLY A 86 0.54 22.98 -9.50
C GLY A 86 0.84 24.05 -8.44
N HIS A 87 1.50 23.69 -7.34
CA HIS A 87 1.86 24.67 -6.33
C HIS A 87 2.81 25.67 -6.97
N GLN A 88 2.81 26.94 -6.55
CA GLN A 88 3.90 27.85 -6.93
C GLN A 88 5.19 27.26 -6.36
N LEU A 89 5.88 26.48 -7.19
CA LEU A 89 7.03 25.69 -6.82
C LEU A 89 8.16 26.66 -6.51
N SER A 90 8.28 27.00 -5.23
CA SER A 90 9.50 27.58 -4.68
C SER A 90 10.67 26.67 -5.08
N TRP A 91 11.83 27.26 -5.36
CA TRP A 91 13.05 26.52 -5.71
C TRP A 91 13.36 25.37 -4.74
N ILE A 92 12.97 25.51 -3.47
CA ILE A 92 13.09 24.48 -2.43
C ILE A 92 12.28 23.21 -2.75
N SER A 93 11.08 23.35 -3.33
CA SER A 93 10.19 22.22 -3.65
C SER A 93 10.71 21.44 -4.86
N VAL A 94 11.32 22.12 -5.83
CA VAL A 94 11.96 21.46 -6.98
C VAL A 94 13.12 20.59 -6.52
N VAL A 95 13.95 21.08 -5.60
CA VAL A 95 15.04 20.29 -5.00
C VAL A 95 14.47 19.11 -4.20
N GLY A 96 13.42 19.32 -3.40
CA GLY A 96 12.75 18.26 -2.65
C GLY A 96 12.19 17.15 -3.55
N ILE A 97 11.59 17.50 -4.69
CA ILE A 97 11.08 16.53 -5.68
C ILE A 97 12.23 15.73 -6.28
N ASN A 98 13.34 16.37 -6.65
CA ASN A 98 14.51 15.68 -7.20
C ASN A 98 15.13 14.70 -6.20
N VAL A 99 15.23 15.10 -4.92
CA VAL A 99 15.73 14.22 -3.85
C VAL A 99 14.80 13.03 -3.62
N ALA A 100 13.48 13.25 -3.60
CA ALA A 100 12.50 12.17 -3.47
C ALA A 100 12.60 11.19 -4.65
N PHE A 101 12.74 11.71 -5.88
CA PHE A 101 12.93 10.88 -7.07
C PHE A 101 14.19 10.01 -6.98
N LEU A 102 15.31 10.61 -6.60
CA LEU A 102 16.58 9.91 -6.46
C LEU A 102 16.50 8.82 -5.38
N ALA A 103 15.89 9.11 -4.24
CA ALA A 103 15.72 8.15 -3.14
C ALA A 103 14.90 6.92 -3.58
N ILE A 104 13.81 7.13 -4.30
CA ILE A 104 12.98 6.05 -4.85
C ILE A 104 13.78 5.22 -5.87
N PHE A 105 14.49 5.87 -6.78
CA PHE A 105 15.27 5.18 -7.81
C PHE A 105 16.39 4.33 -7.20
N ILE A 106 17.10 4.86 -6.21
CA ILE A 106 18.11 4.12 -5.43
C ILE A 106 17.46 2.94 -4.71
N HIS A 107 16.33 3.13 -4.04
CA HIS A 107 15.65 2.06 -3.33
C HIS A 107 15.22 0.93 -4.28
N ALA A 108 14.66 1.27 -5.45
CA ALA A 108 14.31 0.30 -6.47
C ALA A 108 15.55 -0.46 -7.00
N PHE A 109 16.65 0.23 -7.26
CA PHE A 109 17.90 -0.38 -7.74
C PHE A 109 18.52 -1.32 -6.70
N ILE A 110 18.52 -0.94 -5.42
CA ILE A 110 19.00 -1.79 -4.32
C ILE A 110 18.18 -3.07 -4.21
N GLN A 111 16.85 -2.96 -4.27
CA GLN A 111 15.96 -4.14 -4.19
C GLN A 111 16.16 -5.07 -5.39
N PHE A 112 16.32 -4.53 -6.59
CA PHE A 112 16.64 -5.32 -7.78
C PHE A 112 17.97 -6.07 -7.64
N LYS A 113 19.02 -5.38 -7.15
CA LYS A 113 20.32 -6.01 -6.90
C LYS A 113 20.26 -7.10 -5.83
N ARG A 114 19.51 -6.86 -4.74
CA ARG A 114 19.28 -7.84 -3.67
C ARG A 114 18.56 -9.09 -4.20
N SER A 115 17.60 -8.94 -5.11
CA SER A 115 16.95 -10.08 -5.79
C SER A 115 17.96 -10.94 -6.54
N LYS A 116 18.89 -10.31 -7.26
CA LYS A 116 19.87 -11.01 -8.08
C LYS A 116 20.89 -11.75 -7.22
N GLN A 117 21.27 -11.19 -6.07
CA GLN A 117 22.16 -11.86 -5.10
C GLN A 117 21.49 -13.06 -4.41
N LEU A 118 20.21 -12.96 -4.01
CA LEU A 118 19.51 -14.08 -3.37
C LEU A 118 19.46 -15.32 -4.27
N ASN A 119 19.22 -15.14 -5.58
CA ASN A 119 19.21 -16.22 -6.57
C ASN A 119 20.61 -16.74 -6.93
N SER A 120 21.69 -16.02 -6.60
CA SER A 120 23.07 -16.46 -6.89
C SER A 120 23.73 -17.22 -5.74
N SER A 121 23.19 -17.13 -4.51
CA SER A 121 23.67 -17.90 -3.35
C SER A 121 22.95 -19.24 -3.17
N THR A 122 21.93 -19.51 -3.98
CA THR A 122 21.17 -20.77 -4.01
C THR A 122 21.58 -21.71 -5.15
N VAL A 123 22.61 -21.35 -5.92
CA VAL A 123 23.25 -22.18 -6.96
C VAL A 123 24.62 -22.62 -6.50
#